data_AF-V4W3Y1-F1
#
_entry.id   AF-V4W3Y1-F1
#
_cell.length_a   1.000
_cell.length_b   1.000
_cell.length_c   1.000
_cell.angle_alpha   90.00
_cell.angle_beta   90.00
_cell.angle_gamma   90.00
#
_symmetry.space_group_name_H-M   'P 1'
#
loop_
_entity.id
_entity.type
_entity.pdbx_description
1 polymer ?
#
loop_
_entity_poly.entity_id
_entity_poly.type
_entity_poly.pdbx_seq_one_letter_code
_entity_poly.pdbx_strand_id
1 'polypeptide(L)'
;GKENYLTDEPLASESKDYRKWLQEDTMVTTWLWNSMDPLVAAKMQERFGQSKNSSRIYELYEAFFSCQQGDKSLSKHYGILEGLWGELTFYHPLTTDIAILERQHKKLLVVRFLSSLNPVYESLKNGILTEKELPNIKEAYACLKQLPSTY
;
A
#
# COMPACT_ATOMS: atom_id res chain seq x y z
N GLY A 1 6.01 25.52 -17.35
CA GLY A 1 7.33 25.03 -16.90
C GLY A 1 7.16 23.66 -16.28
N LYS A 2 8.06 23.20 -15.41
CA LYS A 2 7.85 21.92 -14.69
C LYS A 2 6.83 22.05 -13.55
N GLU A 3 6.29 23.24 -13.28
CA GLU A 3 5.23 23.44 -12.30
C GLU A 3 3.96 22.61 -12.56
N ASN A 4 3.68 22.32 -13.83
CA ASN A 4 2.53 21.53 -14.28
C ASN A 4 2.48 20.10 -13.70
N TYR A 5 3.63 19.52 -13.34
CA TYR A 5 3.67 18.16 -12.76
C TYR A 5 3.13 18.13 -11.31
N LEU A 6 2.92 19.29 -10.69
CA LEU A 6 2.40 19.41 -9.33
C LEU A 6 0.91 19.74 -9.27
N THR A 7 0.34 20.22 -10.37
CA THR A 7 -1.01 20.79 -10.40
C THR A 7 -1.94 20.15 -11.42
N ASP A 8 -1.38 19.60 -12.50
CA ASP A 8 -2.17 19.08 -13.61
C ASP A 8 -2.48 17.59 -13.41
N GLU A 9 -3.61 17.15 -13.95
CA GLU A 9 -3.95 15.72 -13.93
C GLU A 9 -2.92 14.89 -14.72
N PRO A 10 -2.58 13.67 -14.25
CA PRO A 10 -1.69 12.77 -14.96
C PRO A 10 -2.17 12.51 -16.39
N LEU A 11 -1.22 12.38 -17.33
CA LEU A 11 -1.57 11.90 -18.67
C LEU A 11 -2.22 10.51 -18.58
N ALA A 12 -3.26 10.29 -19.39
CA ALA A 12 -3.86 8.97 -19.52
C ALA A 12 -2.80 7.93 -19.90
N SER A 13 -2.84 6.75 -19.29
CA SER A 13 -1.85 5.68 -19.50
C SER A 13 -1.76 5.19 -20.95
N GLU A 14 -2.80 5.43 -21.75
CA GLU A 14 -2.86 5.09 -23.18
C GLU A 14 -2.17 6.13 -24.08
N SER A 15 -1.76 7.28 -23.52
CA SER A 15 -1.06 8.31 -24.27
C SER A 15 0.33 7.82 -24.71
N LYS A 16 0.68 8.11 -25.96
CA LYS A 16 2.01 7.84 -26.51
C LYS A 16 3.12 8.53 -25.71
N ASP A 17 2.80 9.64 -25.06
CA ASP A 17 3.74 10.45 -24.27
C ASP A 17 3.76 10.08 -22.78
N TYR A 18 2.92 9.13 -22.33
CA TYR A 18 2.84 8.74 -20.91
C TYR A 18 4.19 8.31 -20.34
N ARG A 19 4.97 7.53 -21.11
CA ARG A 19 6.31 7.08 -20.67
C ARG A 19 7.29 8.23 -20.46
N LYS A 20 7.22 9.24 -21.31
CA LYS A 20 8.08 10.43 -21.22
C LYS A 20 7.65 11.30 -20.04
N TRP A 21 6.35 11.52 -19.90
CA TRP A 21 5.77 12.21 -18.76
C TRP A 21 6.14 11.54 -17.43
N LEU A 22 6.05 10.21 -17.33
CA LEU A 22 6.40 9.46 -16.14
C LEU A 22 7.89 9.59 -15.76
N GLN A 23 8.78 9.62 -16.75
CA GLN A 23 10.21 9.87 -16.50
C GLN A 23 10.45 11.29 -15.96
N GLU A 24 9.78 12.28 -16.54
CA GLU A 24 9.90 13.66 -16.13
C GLU A 24 9.30 13.90 -14.74
N ASP A 25 8.17 13.27 -14.44
CA ASP A 25 7.55 13.22 -13.11
C ASP A 25 8.47 12.56 -12.08
N THR A 26 9.08 11.42 -12.43
CA THR A 26 10.06 10.74 -11.58
C THR A 26 11.29 11.63 -11.29
N MET A 27 11.73 12.43 -12.26
CA MET A 27 12.82 13.39 -12.04
C MET A 27 12.40 14.52 -11.11
N VAL A 28 11.20 15.09 -11.29
CA VAL A 28 10.69 16.17 -10.42
C VAL A 28 10.52 15.68 -8.99
N THR A 29 9.93 14.51 -8.80
CA THR A 29 9.78 13.89 -7.48
C THR A 29 11.15 13.61 -6.85
N THR A 30 12.13 13.11 -7.60
CA THR A 30 13.51 12.90 -7.12
C THR A 30 14.16 14.23 -6.69
N TRP A 31 13.98 15.31 -7.44
CA TRP A 31 14.49 16.62 -7.07
C TRP A 31 13.81 17.19 -5.82
N LEU A 32 12.51 16.99 -5.67
CA LEU A 32 11.78 17.36 -4.45
C LEU A 32 12.32 16.60 -3.24
N TRP A 33 12.50 15.28 -3.35
CA TRP A 33 13.09 14.47 -2.28
C TRP A 33 14.49 14.93 -1.90
N ASN A 34 15.34 15.23 -2.89
CA ASN A 34 16.72 15.66 -2.66
C ASN A 34 16.85 17.10 -2.16
N SER A 35 15.83 17.94 -2.37
CA SER A 35 15.80 19.34 -1.90
C SER A 35 15.13 19.52 -0.55
N MET A 36 14.47 18.49 -0.02
CA MET A 36 13.92 18.52 1.32
C MET A 36 15.03 18.52 2.38
N ASP A 37 14.76 19.22 3.48
CA ASP A 37 15.56 19.09 4.70
C ASP A 37 15.60 17.61 5.14
N PRO A 38 16.76 17.05 5.51
CA PRO A 38 16.90 15.63 5.86
C PRO A 38 15.95 15.16 6.97
N LEU A 39 15.60 16.02 7.93
CA LEU A 39 14.67 15.69 9.01
C LEU A 39 13.22 15.64 8.49
N VAL A 40 12.88 16.53 7.55
CA VAL A 40 11.58 16.53 6.86
C VAL A 40 11.47 15.35 5.91
N ALA A 41 12.52 15.06 5.13
CA ALA A 41 12.60 13.90 4.26
C ALA A 41 12.46 12.60 5.07
N ALA A 42 13.13 12.47 6.21
CA ALA A 42 12.98 11.31 7.10
C ALA A 42 11.55 11.15 7.64
N LYS A 43 10.89 12.24 8.04
CA LYS A 43 9.47 12.21 8.46
C LYS A 43 8.53 11.87 7.31
N MET A 44 8.77 12.39 6.11
CA MET A 44 7.97 12.05 4.93
C MET A 44 8.23 10.61 4.47
N GLN A 45 9.46 10.12 4.56
CA GLN A 45 9.80 8.73 4.27
C GLN A 45 9.28 7.77 5.35
N GLU A 46 9.16 8.22 6.58
CA GLU A 46 8.47 7.44 7.62
C GLU A 46 6.96 7.36 7.36
N ARG A 47 6.33 8.45 6.92
CA ARG A 47 4.89 8.50 6.66
C ARG A 47 4.48 7.94 5.30
N PHE A 48 5.36 8.00 4.30
CA PHE A 48 5.05 7.72 2.89
C PHE A 48 6.13 6.87 2.20
N GLY A 49 7.21 6.49 2.88
CA GLY A 49 8.29 5.71 2.30
C GLY A 49 7.88 4.27 2.03
N GLN A 50 8.13 3.82 0.81
CA GLN A 50 7.78 2.48 0.30
C GLN A 50 8.24 1.30 1.18
N SER A 51 9.25 1.49 2.04
CA SER A 51 9.79 0.46 2.93
C SER A 51 9.04 0.23 4.23
N LYS A 52 8.16 1.15 4.67
CA LYS A 52 7.34 1.00 5.90
C LYS A 52 5.84 0.75 5.61
N ASN A 53 5.48 0.52 4.36
CA ASN A 53 4.06 0.51 3.96
C ASN A 53 3.35 -0.82 4.15
N SER A 54 3.99 -1.90 4.61
CA SER A 54 3.32 -3.20 4.81
C SER A 54 2.16 -3.11 5.80
N SER A 55 2.33 -2.39 6.93
CA SER A 55 1.27 -2.15 7.91
C SER A 55 0.16 -1.28 7.33
N ARG A 56 0.50 -0.20 6.61
CA ARG A 56 -0.51 0.68 5.98
C ARG A 56 -1.31 -0.04 4.90
N ILE A 57 -0.65 -0.81 4.06
CA ILE A 57 -1.28 -1.65 3.04
C ILE A 57 -2.21 -2.67 3.71
N TYR A 58 -1.79 -3.28 4.82
CA TYR A 58 -2.63 -4.19 5.59
C TYR A 58 -3.88 -3.50 6.12
N GLU A 59 -3.74 -2.35 6.79
CA GLU A 59 -4.86 -1.53 7.28
C GLU A 59 -5.83 -1.16 6.15
N LEU A 60 -5.30 -0.80 4.97
CA LEU A 60 -6.12 -0.45 3.81
C LEU A 60 -6.91 -1.66 3.29
N TYR A 61 -6.28 -2.83 3.21
CA TYR A 61 -6.99 -4.05 2.83
C TYR A 61 -8.04 -4.44 3.88
N GLU A 62 -7.74 -4.32 5.16
CA GLU A 62 -8.70 -4.57 6.23
C GLU A 62 -9.90 -3.62 6.14
N ALA A 63 -9.65 -2.32 5.98
CA ALA A 63 -10.69 -1.31 5.76
C ALA A 63 -11.49 -1.58 4.49
N PHE A 64 -10.83 -1.98 3.40
CA PHE A 64 -11.48 -2.30 2.13
C PHE A 64 -12.38 -3.53 2.24
N PHE A 65 -11.90 -4.64 2.83
CA PHE A 65 -12.68 -5.88 2.98
C PHE A 65 -13.78 -5.79 4.03
N SER A 66 -13.61 -4.96 5.06
CA SER A 66 -14.63 -4.68 6.08
C SER A 66 -15.57 -3.55 5.69
N CYS A 67 -15.35 -2.88 4.56
CA CYS A 67 -16.21 -1.79 4.10
C CYS A 67 -17.62 -2.31 3.78
N GLN A 68 -18.56 -1.99 4.67
CA GLN A 68 -19.97 -2.29 4.50
C GLN A 68 -20.77 -0.98 4.41
N GLN A 69 -21.85 -1.01 3.63
CA GLN A 69 -22.73 0.14 3.47
C GLN A 69 -23.31 0.57 4.84
N GLY A 70 -23.88 -0.38 5.59
CA GLY A 70 -24.56 -0.09 6.86
C GLY A 70 -25.64 0.99 6.68
N ASP A 71 -25.67 1.96 7.61
CA ASP A 71 -26.64 3.06 7.57
C ASP A 71 -26.22 4.23 6.65
N LYS A 72 -25.14 4.08 5.87
CA LYS A 72 -24.64 5.14 4.97
C LYS A 72 -25.48 5.21 3.68
N SER A 73 -25.64 6.41 3.15
CA SER A 73 -26.21 6.59 1.81
C SER A 73 -25.32 5.94 0.73
N LEU A 74 -25.93 5.56 -0.40
CA LEU A 74 -25.22 4.92 -1.51
C LEU A 74 -24.03 5.75 -2.00
N SER A 75 -24.21 7.05 -2.21
CA SER A 75 -23.15 7.97 -2.65
C SER A 75 -22.00 8.06 -1.63
N LYS A 76 -22.31 8.10 -0.33
CA LYS A 76 -21.28 8.13 0.71
C LYS A 76 -20.49 6.83 0.77
N HIS A 77 -21.17 5.69 0.64
CA HIS A 77 -20.50 4.39 0.61
C HIS A 77 -19.59 4.25 -0.62
N TYR A 78 -20.08 4.63 -1.81
CA TYR A 78 -19.31 4.62 -3.04
C TYR A 78 -18.04 5.46 -2.93
N GLY A 79 -18.13 6.70 -2.44
CA GLY A 79 -16.96 7.58 -2.29
C GLY A 79 -15.91 7.03 -1.31
N ILE A 80 -16.34 6.35 -0.24
CA ILE A 80 -15.41 5.65 0.67
C ILE A 80 -14.70 4.51 -0.05
N LEU A 81 -15.46 3.69 -0.79
CA LEU A 81 -14.90 2.55 -1.52
C LEU A 81 -13.93 2.99 -2.62
N GLU A 82 -14.27 4.02 -3.39
CA GLU A 82 -13.36 4.63 -4.37
C GLU A 82 -12.10 5.18 -3.72
N GLY A 83 -12.22 5.89 -2.60
CA GLY A 83 -11.07 6.44 -1.87
C GLY A 83 -10.11 5.35 -1.41
N LEU A 84 -10.64 4.28 -0.81
CA LEU A 84 -9.85 3.12 -0.38
C LEU A 84 -9.15 2.43 -1.57
N TRP A 85 -9.86 2.26 -2.68
CA TRP A 85 -9.29 1.69 -3.90
C TRP A 85 -8.19 2.56 -4.52
N GLY A 86 -8.39 3.88 -4.54
CA GLY A 86 -7.41 4.85 -5.02
C GLY A 86 -6.12 4.80 -4.20
N GLU A 87 -6.23 4.78 -2.87
CA GLU A 87 -5.07 4.66 -1.98
C GLU A 87 -4.36 3.30 -2.14
N LEU A 88 -5.10 2.19 -2.27
CA LEU A 88 -4.52 0.88 -2.59
C LEU A 88 -3.77 0.88 -3.92
N THR A 89 -4.32 1.53 -4.94
CA THR A 89 -3.69 1.65 -6.27
C THR A 89 -2.43 2.52 -6.22
N PHE A 90 -2.39 3.54 -5.34
CA PHE A 90 -1.18 4.32 -5.10
C PHE A 90 -0.03 3.47 -4.53
N TYR A 91 -0.32 2.59 -3.57
CA TYR A 91 0.70 1.69 -2.99
C TYR A 91 1.04 0.49 -3.88
N HIS A 92 0.08 0.03 -4.68
CA HIS A 92 0.22 -1.06 -5.63
C HIS A 92 -0.18 -0.61 -7.04
N PRO A 93 0.66 0.20 -7.70
CA PRO A 93 0.36 0.69 -9.03
C PRO A 93 0.24 -0.47 -10.01
N LEU A 94 -0.67 -0.31 -10.96
CA LEU A 94 -0.79 -1.21 -12.10
C LEU A 94 0.54 -1.23 -12.86
N THR A 95 1.01 -2.42 -13.18
CA THR A 95 2.28 -2.62 -13.86
C THR A 95 2.18 -3.81 -14.80
N THR A 96 2.95 -3.77 -15.88
CA THR A 96 3.10 -4.89 -16.81
C THR A 96 4.28 -5.79 -16.44
N ASP A 97 5.04 -5.43 -15.39
CA ASP A 97 6.13 -6.26 -14.87
C ASP A 97 5.58 -7.44 -14.08
N ILE A 98 5.72 -8.64 -14.65
CA ILE A 98 5.24 -9.90 -14.07
C ILE A 98 5.87 -10.15 -12.69
N ALA A 99 7.14 -9.82 -12.48
CA ALA A 99 7.80 -10.06 -11.19
C ALA A 99 7.23 -9.15 -10.10
N ILE A 100 6.87 -7.92 -10.44
CA ILE A 100 6.20 -6.99 -9.51
C ILE A 100 4.76 -7.48 -9.23
N LEU A 101 4.02 -7.89 -10.27
CA LEU A 101 2.66 -8.43 -10.12
C LEU A 101 2.65 -9.68 -9.23
N GLU A 102 3.57 -10.63 -9.44
CA GLU A 102 3.68 -11.82 -8.59
C GLU A 102 3.97 -11.46 -7.13
N ARG A 103 4.85 -10.48 -6.90
CA ARG A 103 5.17 -9.99 -5.56
C ARG A 103 3.94 -9.37 -4.88
N GLN A 104 3.20 -8.52 -5.60
CA GLN A 104 1.96 -7.92 -5.11
C GLN A 104 0.92 -9.01 -4.78
N HIS A 105 0.75 -10.00 -5.66
CA HIS A 105 -0.21 -11.09 -5.47
C HIS A 105 0.14 -11.97 -4.25
N LYS A 106 1.43 -12.28 -4.06
CA LYS A 106 1.91 -13.00 -2.86
C LYS A 106 1.66 -12.20 -1.58
N LYS A 107 1.92 -10.89 -1.60
CA LYS A 107 1.64 -10.00 -0.45
C LYS A 107 0.14 -9.93 -0.13
N LEU A 108 -0.70 -9.80 -1.16
CA LEU A 108 -2.17 -9.81 -1.00
C LEU A 108 -2.65 -11.08 -0.31
N LEU A 109 -2.12 -12.25 -0.71
CA LEU A 109 -2.47 -13.52 -0.10
C LEU A 109 -2.12 -13.56 1.40
N VAL A 110 -0.96 -13.04 1.79
CA VAL A 110 -0.54 -12.96 3.20
C VAL A 110 -1.43 -12.01 3.99
N VAL A 111 -1.69 -10.81 3.46
CA VAL A 111 -2.59 -9.83 4.08
C VAL A 111 -3.99 -10.42 4.26
N ARG A 112 -4.53 -11.10 3.25
CA ARG A 112 -5.84 -11.77 3.33
C ARG A 112 -5.85 -12.85 4.40
N PHE A 113 -4.79 -13.67 4.46
CA PHE A 113 -4.65 -14.70 5.48
C PHE A 113 -4.68 -14.07 6.88
N LEU A 114 -3.82 -13.09 7.15
CA LEU A 114 -3.75 -12.39 8.45
C LEU A 114 -5.07 -11.69 8.81
N SER A 115 -5.76 -11.06 7.84
CA SER A 115 -7.06 -10.38 8.06
C SER A 115 -8.20 -11.34 8.36
N SER A 116 -8.06 -12.63 8.02
CA SER A 116 -9.07 -13.65 8.30
C SER A 116 -8.93 -14.32 9.67
N LEU A 117 -7.86 -14.02 10.41
CA LEU A 117 -7.59 -14.63 11.71
C LEU A 117 -8.40 -13.98 12.82
N ASN A 118 -8.70 -14.77 13.85
CA ASN A 118 -9.39 -14.30 15.05
C ASN A 118 -8.54 -13.24 15.80
N PRO A 119 -9.16 -12.26 16.49
CA PRO A 119 -8.47 -11.29 17.36
C PRO A 119 -7.46 -11.89 18.36
N VAL A 120 -7.58 -13.16 18.75
CA VAL A 120 -6.57 -13.86 19.57
C VAL A 120 -5.16 -13.80 18.95
N TYR A 121 -5.04 -13.66 17.63
CA TYR A 121 -3.77 -13.58 16.91
C TYR A 121 -3.24 -12.14 16.73
N GLU A 122 -3.90 -11.10 17.25
CA GLU A 122 -3.57 -9.69 17.00
C GLU A 122 -2.12 -9.32 17.31
N SER A 123 -1.62 -9.76 18.46
CA SER A 123 -0.23 -9.52 18.87
C SER A 123 0.79 -10.12 17.89
N LEU A 124 0.48 -11.31 17.36
CA LEU A 124 1.32 -12.00 16.38
C LEU A 124 1.24 -11.36 14.99
N LYS A 125 0.04 -10.93 14.56
CA LYS A 125 -0.15 -10.16 13.33
C LYS A 125 0.70 -8.90 13.34
N ASN A 126 0.68 -8.15 14.44
CA ASN A 126 1.47 -6.93 14.60
C ASN A 126 2.98 -7.20 14.53
N GLY A 127 3.45 -8.30 15.12
CA GLY A 127 4.84 -8.74 14.99
C GLY A 127 5.24 -8.95 13.53
N ILE A 128 4.45 -9.73 12.80
CA ILE A 128 4.67 -10.02 11.37
C ILE A 128 4.64 -8.75 10.51
N LEU A 129 3.72 -7.82 10.79
CA LEU A 129 3.59 -6.57 10.04
C LEU A 129 4.69 -5.55 10.32
N THR A 130 5.42 -5.69 11.43
CA THR A 130 6.52 -4.80 11.82
C THR A 130 7.86 -5.25 11.23
N GLU A 131 7.94 -6.46 10.67
CA GLU A 131 9.14 -6.95 10.00
C GLU A 131 9.47 -6.12 8.75
N LYS A 132 10.77 -6.01 8.45
CA LYS A 132 11.28 -5.22 7.32
C LYS A 132 10.71 -5.67 5.97
N GLU A 133 10.46 -6.97 5.82
CA GLU A 133 9.81 -7.54 4.66
C GLU A 133 8.67 -8.44 5.11
N LEU A 134 7.52 -8.36 4.42
CA LEU A 134 6.39 -9.21 4.72
C LEU A 134 6.74 -10.66 4.36
N PRO A 135 6.62 -11.62 5.29
CA PRO A 135 6.93 -13.01 5.02
C PRO A 135 5.98 -13.60 3.97
N ASN A 136 6.37 -14.69 3.35
CA ASN A 136 5.45 -15.46 2.51
C ASN A 136 4.41 -16.20 3.36
N ILE A 137 3.35 -16.74 2.72
CA ILE A 137 2.25 -17.38 3.46
C ILE A 137 2.69 -18.57 4.31
N LYS A 138 3.72 -19.33 3.87
CA LYS A 138 4.22 -20.49 4.63
C LYS A 138 5.00 -20.03 5.87
N GLU A 139 5.80 -18.99 5.74
CA GLU A 139 6.54 -18.35 6.84
C GLU A 139 5.56 -17.72 7.85
N ALA A 140 4.58 -16.96 7.37
CA ALA A 140 3.54 -16.37 8.23
C ALA A 140 2.79 -17.45 9.03
N TYR A 141 2.41 -18.55 8.37
CA TYR A 141 1.78 -19.70 9.05
C TYR A 141 2.72 -20.35 10.08
N ALA A 142 4.01 -20.52 9.75
CA ALA A 142 4.99 -21.08 10.68
C ALA A 142 5.18 -20.19 11.92
N CYS A 143 5.28 -18.86 11.75
CA CYS A 143 5.36 -17.91 12.87
C CYS A 143 4.15 -18.01 13.79
N LEU A 144 2.95 -18.10 13.23
CA LEU A 144 1.71 -18.24 14.01
C LEU A 144 1.61 -19.60 14.74
N LYS A 145 2.23 -20.65 14.20
CA LYS A 145 2.23 -22.00 14.78
C LYS A 145 3.27 -22.18 15.90
N GLN A 146 4.35 -21.42 15.90
CA GLN A 146 5.47 -21.60 16.83
C GLN A 146 5.26 -21.00 18.22
N LEU A 147 4.25 -20.14 18.41
CA LEU A 147 3.99 -19.50 19.70
C LEU A 147 2.93 -20.31 20.50
N PRO A 148 3.24 -20.67 21.75
CA PRO A 148 2.53 -21.69 22.49
C PRO A 148 1.07 -21.30 22.71
N SER A 149 0.18 -22.27 22.47
CA SER A 149 -1.23 -22.25 22.86
C SER A 149 -1.34 -21.86 24.33
N THR A 150 -1.55 -20.56 24.59
CA THR A 150 -1.91 -20.05 25.91
C THR A 150 -3.33 -19.50 25.81
N TYR A 151 -4.26 -20.40 25.49
CA TYR A 151 -5.67 -20.35 25.86
C TYR A 151 -6.17 -21.78 26.01
#